data_AF-A0A2J7Q1L8-F1
#
_entry.id   AF-A0A2J7Q1L8-F1
#
_cell.length_a   1.000
_cell.length_b   1.000
_cell.length_c   1.000
_cell.angle_alpha   90.00
_cell.angle_beta   90.00
_cell.angle_gamma   90.00
#
_symmetry.space_group_name_H-M   'P 1'
#
loop_
_entity.id
_entity.type
_entity.pdbx_description
1 polymer ?
#
loop_
_entity_poly.entity_id
_entity_poly.type
_entity_poly.pdbx_seq_one_letter_code
_entity_poly.pdbx_strand_id
1 'polypeptide(L)'
;MEAEAQCAFLDSVSLTDGTITDDSDIWLFGGNKVYKNFFNQKKHVMCFKASDIKQCFKLERQQLILLALLVGSDYTPGIQGVGPVTALEILAAFPAGGTDDNILRGLRRFQDWWSAGMPVGSGKTSLKNKLKDIQLVEGFPSVMVADAYLHPKVDESEETFTWGLPDLTSLRDFTRQKFGWTKTKTDEILLPVMKKLEERKSQMSLDSYFRVIPKLQETDGKLSKRVQQAVHRLGSVDISDSEESILEGNKNGPVSQPRKKQTNRTVNIRAKVGEARGSRGRGRRHDSSTVCEQSQTSEEFIPQRERDKINALKRKLKAVEVFHTSKTR
;
A
#
# COMPACT_ATOMS: atom_id res chain seq x y z
N MET A 1 -12.71 5.72 -12.22
CA MET A 1 -11.52 4.90 -12.50
C MET A 1 -10.34 5.74 -12.05
N GLU A 2 -9.66 5.31 -10.99
CA GLU A 2 -8.45 5.99 -10.50
C GLU A 2 -7.22 5.38 -11.16
N ALA A 3 -6.22 6.20 -11.44
CA ALA A 3 -4.99 5.73 -12.08
C ALA A 3 -4.20 4.78 -11.17
N GLU A 4 -4.10 5.08 -9.87
CA GLU A 4 -3.38 4.23 -8.90
C GLU A 4 -4.02 2.85 -8.76
N ALA A 5 -5.34 2.76 -8.87
CA ALA A 5 -6.04 1.48 -8.89
C ALA A 5 -5.66 0.63 -10.12
N GLN A 6 -5.60 1.25 -11.30
CA GLN A 6 -5.16 0.56 -12.51
C GLN A 6 -3.69 0.13 -12.41
N CYS A 7 -2.81 0.99 -11.87
CA CYS A 7 -1.42 0.66 -11.65
C CYS A 7 -1.24 -0.54 -10.70
N ALA A 8 -1.99 -0.57 -9.59
CA ALA A 8 -2.00 -1.71 -8.66
C ALA A 8 -2.47 -3.00 -9.33
N PHE A 9 -3.49 -2.91 -10.19
CA PHE A 9 -3.96 -4.06 -10.97
C PHE A 9 -2.88 -4.57 -11.93
N LEU A 10 -2.25 -3.69 -12.72
CA LEU A 10 -1.20 -4.07 -13.66
C LEU A 10 0.04 -4.69 -12.98
N ASP A 11 0.38 -4.26 -11.76
CA ASP A 11 1.42 -4.88 -10.92
C ASP A 11 0.96 -6.29 -10.44
N SER A 12 -0.29 -6.44 -10.01
CA SER A 12 -0.81 -7.71 -9.50
C SER A 12 -0.91 -8.81 -10.56
N VAL A 13 -1.25 -8.46 -11.81
CA VAL A 13 -1.25 -9.39 -12.95
C VAL A 13 0.13 -9.53 -13.63
N SER A 14 1.18 -8.97 -13.04
CA SER A 14 2.56 -9.06 -13.55
C SER A 14 2.77 -8.50 -14.96
N LEU A 15 1.92 -7.55 -15.40
CA LEU A 15 2.14 -6.77 -16.63
C LEU A 15 3.16 -5.64 -16.43
N THR A 16 3.42 -5.26 -15.19
CA THR A 16 4.46 -4.28 -14.81
C THR A 16 5.28 -4.81 -13.63
N ASP A 17 6.51 -4.31 -13.49
CA ASP A 17 7.42 -4.69 -12.37
C ASP A 17 7.20 -3.86 -11.09
N GLY A 18 6.28 -2.90 -11.13
CA GLY A 18 5.97 -1.96 -10.06
C GLY A 18 5.47 -0.61 -10.58
N THR A 19 5.05 0.26 -9.66
CA THR A 19 4.45 1.58 -9.95
C THR A 19 5.39 2.72 -9.56
N ILE A 20 5.57 3.71 -10.43
CA ILE A 20 6.25 4.97 -10.10
C ILE A 20 5.19 5.98 -9.66
N THR A 21 5.10 6.25 -8.35
CA THR A 21 4.18 7.24 -7.79
C THR A 21 4.70 7.78 -6.46
N ASP A 22 4.35 9.03 -6.15
CA ASP A 22 4.57 9.65 -4.84
C ASP A 22 3.33 9.55 -3.93
N ASP A 23 2.19 9.13 -4.48
CA ASP A 23 0.91 8.92 -3.81
C ASP A 23 0.92 7.65 -2.97
N SER A 24 0.37 7.71 -1.75
CA SER A 24 0.27 6.57 -0.85
C SER A 24 -0.98 5.72 -1.05
N ASP A 25 -2.00 6.24 -1.75
CA ASP A 25 -3.26 5.51 -1.94
C ASP A 25 -3.08 4.24 -2.80
N ILE A 26 -1.97 4.14 -3.56
CA ILE A 26 -1.54 2.93 -4.26
C ILE A 26 -1.53 1.68 -3.36
N TRP A 27 -1.18 1.82 -2.08
CA TRP A 27 -1.16 0.70 -1.14
C TRP A 27 -2.57 0.26 -0.73
N LEU A 28 -3.53 1.18 -0.74
CA LEU A 28 -4.94 0.91 -0.43
C LEU A 28 -5.60 0.12 -1.57
N PHE A 29 -5.17 0.38 -2.81
CA PHE A 29 -5.56 -0.39 -3.99
C PHE A 29 -4.79 -1.71 -4.17
N GLY A 30 -3.77 -1.97 -3.33
CA GLY A 30 -3.05 -3.24 -3.31
C GLY A 30 -1.78 -3.28 -4.17
N GLY A 31 -1.15 -2.13 -4.44
CA GLY A 31 0.18 -2.10 -5.08
C GLY A 31 1.21 -2.91 -4.31
N ASN A 32 2.10 -3.60 -5.01
CA ASN A 32 3.09 -4.51 -4.43
C ASN A 32 4.47 -3.85 -4.37
N LYS A 33 4.91 -3.22 -5.46
CA LYS A 33 6.22 -2.53 -5.52
C LYS A 33 6.06 -1.08 -5.99
N VAL A 34 6.50 -0.13 -5.16
CA VAL A 34 6.35 1.31 -5.45
C VAL A 34 7.70 2.02 -5.45
N TYR A 35 7.93 2.83 -6.48
CA TYR A 35 9.11 3.68 -6.66
C TYR A 35 8.75 5.15 -6.42
N LYS A 36 9.23 5.69 -5.30
CA LYS A 36 9.00 7.07 -4.87
C LYS A 36 10.20 7.97 -5.18
N ASN A 37 9.95 9.27 -5.38
CA ASN A 37 10.96 10.29 -5.66
C ASN A 37 11.75 10.07 -6.96
N PHE A 38 11.14 9.44 -7.96
CA PHE A 38 11.84 9.05 -9.20
C PHE A 38 12.49 10.24 -9.93
N PHE A 39 11.80 11.39 -9.96
CA PHE A 39 12.25 12.60 -10.64
C PHE A 39 12.90 13.64 -9.71
N ASN A 40 13.20 13.26 -8.46
CA ASN A 40 13.80 14.19 -7.50
C ASN A 40 15.28 14.45 -7.87
N GLN A 41 15.69 15.72 -7.84
CA GLN A 41 17.06 16.15 -8.17
C GLN A 41 18.15 15.52 -7.27
N LYS A 42 17.76 15.01 -6.10
CA LYS A 42 18.66 14.34 -5.14
C LYS A 42 19.13 12.93 -5.56
N LYS A 43 18.80 12.46 -6.77
CA LYS A 43 19.29 11.21 -7.41
C LYS A 43 19.04 9.90 -6.64
N HIS A 44 18.18 9.90 -5.62
CA HIS A 44 17.83 8.69 -4.87
C HIS A 44 16.37 8.34 -5.06
N VAL A 45 16.12 7.26 -5.80
CA VAL A 45 14.80 6.63 -5.90
C VAL A 45 14.61 5.72 -4.69
N MET A 46 13.44 5.77 -4.08
CA MET A 46 13.08 4.91 -2.95
C MET A 46 12.17 3.80 -3.44
N CYS A 47 12.60 2.55 -3.27
CA CYS A 47 11.78 1.38 -3.53
C CYS A 47 11.13 0.92 -2.22
N PHE A 48 9.83 0.71 -2.25
CA PHE A 48 9.03 0.14 -1.17
C PHE A 48 8.34 -1.11 -1.66
N LYS A 49 8.22 -2.12 -0.79
CA LYS A 49 7.52 -3.37 -1.08
C LYS A 49 6.43 -3.63 -0.05
N ALA A 50 5.29 -4.15 -0.49
CA ALA A 50 4.21 -4.56 0.40
C ALA A 50 4.68 -5.63 1.41
N SER A 51 5.57 -6.53 0.98
CA SER A 51 6.21 -7.53 1.85
C SER A 51 6.93 -6.90 3.04
N ASP A 52 7.63 -5.79 2.80
CA ASP A 52 8.43 -5.11 3.83
C ASP A 52 7.50 -4.38 4.81
N ILE A 53 6.40 -3.79 4.33
CA ILE A 53 5.36 -3.19 5.17
C ILE A 53 4.74 -4.25 6.08
N LYS A 54 4.35 -5.40 5.53
CA LYS A 54 3.82 -6.53 6.29
C LYS A 54 4.82 -7.03 7.33
N GLN A 55 6.09 -7.16 6.97
CA GLN A 55 7.12 -7.65 7.89
C GLN A 55 7.39 -6.67 9.04
N CYS A 56 7.57 -5.37 8.73
CA CYS A 56 7.98 -4.35 9.68
C CYS A 56 6.83 -3.80 10.55
N PHE A 57 5.62 -3.70 9.99
CA PHE A 57 4.48 -3.05 10.66
C PHE A 57 3.30 -3.98 10.94
N LYS A 58 3.33 -5.23 10.44
CA LYS A 58 2.20 -6.17 10.53
C LYS A 58 0.90 -5.60 9.95
N LEU A 59 1.04 -4.80 8.89
CA LEU A 59 -0.08 -4.22 8.16
C LEU A 59 -0.18 -4.88 6.79
N GLU A 60 -1.36 -5.37 6.48
CA GLU A 60 -1.76 -5.77 5.12
C GLU A 60 -2.73 -4.73 4.55
N ARG A 61 -3.19 -4.95 3.32
CA ARG A 61 -4.06 -4.00 2.60
C ARG A 61 -5.29 -3.61 3.42
N GLN A 62 -5.93 -4.57 4.07
CA GLN A 62 -7.10 -4.34 4.91
C GLN A 62 -6.77 -3.39 6.08
N GLN A 63 -5.68 -3.63 6.82
CA GLN A 63 -5.29 -2.75 7.93
C GLN A 63 -4.87 -1.36 7.43
N LEU A 64 -4.27 -1.25 6.24
CA LEU A 64 -3.96 0.03 5.62
C LEU A 64 -5.22 0.81 5.25
N ILE A 65 -6.27 0.16 4.75
CA ILE A 65 -7.58 0.77 4.50
C ILE A 65 -8.21 1.27 5.81
N LEU A 66 -8.16 0.48 6.89
CA LEU A 66 -8.64 0.91 8.20
C LEU A 66 -7.82 2.09 8.74
N LEU A 67 -6.51 2.10 8.50
CA LEU A 67 -5.63 3.22 8.85
C LEU A 67 -6.02 4.50 8.08
N ALA A 68 -6.32 4.38 6.79
CA ALA A 68 -6.78 5.49 5.94
C ALA A 68 -8.11 6.07 6.43
N LEU A 69 -9.06 5.22 6.85
CA LEU A 69 -10.32 5.67 7.46
C LEU A 69 -10.11 6.50 8.73
N LEU A 70 -9.04 6.22 9.50
CA LEU A 70 -8.72 6.92 10.74
C LEU A 70 -7.92 8.22 10.50
N VAL A 71 -6.88 8.15 9.65
CA VAL A 71 -5.92 9.25 9.44
C VAL A 71 -6.37 10.21 8.35
N GLY A 72 -7.11 9.71 7.36
CA GLY A 72 -7.51 10.43 6.16
C GLY A 72 -6.79 9.92 4.90
N SER A 73 -7.47 10.05 3.77
CA SER A 73 -7.01 9.75 2.41
C SER A 73 -7.78 10.59 1.40
N ASP A 74 -7.62 10.32 0.10
CA ASP A 74 -8.36 11.04 -0.94
C ASP A 74 -9.87 10.77 -0.90
N TYR A 75 -10.31 9.67 -0.28
CA TYR A 75 -11.73 9.32 -0.16
C TYR A 75 -12.38 9.71 1.17
N THR A 76 -11.59 10.07 2.18
CA THR A 76 -12.11 10.43 3.50
C THR A 76 -11.21 11.44 4.21
N PRO A 77 -11.77 12.45 4.89
CA PRO A 77 -10.95 13.39 5.67
C PRO A 77 -10.30 12.75 6.91
N GLY A 78 -10.69 11.53 7.27
CA GLY A 78 -10.26 10.88 8.51
C GLY A 78 -10.91 11.47 9.75
N ILE A 79 -10.37 11.14 10.92
CA ILE A 79 -10.81 11.68 12.21
C ILE A 79 -9.86 12.80 12.61
N GLN A 80 -10.41 14.01 12.81
CA GLN A 80 -9.62 15.15 13.26
C GLN A 80 -8.93 14.86 14.61
N GLY A 81 -7.62 15.09 14.67
CA GLY A 81 -6.80 14.81 15.86
C GLY A 81 -6.22 13.40 15.94
N VAL A 82 -6.61 12.49 15.03
CA VAL A 82 -6.05 11.14 14.95
C VAL A 82 -4.91 11.09 13.91
N GLY A 83 -3.67 11.09 14.41
CA GLY A 83 -2.48 10.88 13.57
C GLY A 83 -2.12 9.39 13.41
N PRO A 84 -1.11 9.07 12.57
CA PRO A 84 -0.74 7.68 12.24
C PRO A 84 -0.40 6.79 13.45
N VAL A 85 0.28 7.33 14.45
CA VAL A 85 0.65 6.58 15.66
C VAL A 85 -0.59 6.25 16.49
N THR A 86 -1.50 7.21 16.66
CA THR A 86 -2.74 7.00 17.41
C THR A 86 -3.66 6.06 16.65
N ALA A 87 -3.71 6.15 15.32
CA ALA A 87 -4.46 5.24 14.48
C ALA A 87 -3.96 3.78 14.64
N LEU A 88 -2.64 3.56 14.65
CA LEU A 88 -2.06 2.25 14.96
C LEU A 88 -2.43 1.75 16.36
N GLU A 89 -2.41 2.63 17.37
CA GLU A 89 -2.85 2.28 18.73
C GLU A 89 -4.34 1.88 18.76
N ILE A 90 -5.20 2.54 17.98
CA ILE A 90 -6.61 2.18 17.82
C ILE A 90 -6.75 0.81 17.17
N LEU A 91 -6.08 0.57 16.03
CA LEU A 91 -6.13 -0.72 15.35
C LEU A 91 -5.64 -1.87 16.25
N ALA A 92 -4.59 -1.64 17.04
CA ALA A 92 -4.08 -2.60 18.00
C ALA A 92 -5.04 -2.86 19.18
N ALA A 93 -5.81 -1.85 19.60
CA ALA A 93 -6.77 -1.98 20.70
C ALA A 93 -8.12 -2.58 20.27
N PHE A 94 -8.44 -2.49 18.98
CA PHE A 94 -9.67 -2.97 18.37
C PHE A 94 -9.37 -3.80 17.11
N PRO A 95 -8.75 -4.98 17.26
CA PRO A 95 -8.46 -5.83 16.12
C PRO A 95 -9.75 -6.26 15.42
N ALA A 96 -9.69 -6.36 14.08
CA ALA A 96 -10.81 -6.79 13.25
C ALA A 96 -11.16 -8.28 13.39
N GLY A 97 -10.41 -9.05 14.19
CA GLY A 97 -10.45 -10.52 14.28
C GLY A 97 -11.84 -11.16 14.25
N GLY A 98 -11.94 -12.27 13.51
CA GLY A 98 -13.15 -13.09 13.31
C GLY A 98 -13.09 -13.87 11.98
N THR A 99 -13.94 -14.88 11.85
CA THR A 99 -14.15 -15.69 10.63
C THR A 99 -14.97 -15.01 9.54
N ASP A 100 -15.52 -13.83 9.81
CA ASP A 100 -16.40 -13.10 8.89
C ASP A 100 -15.61 -12.05 8.10
N ASP A 101 -15.88 -11.93 6.80
CA ASP A 101 -15.17 -11.07 5.83
C ASP A 101 -15.29 -9.55 6.06
N ASN A 102 -15.85 -9.10 7.19
CA ASN A 102 -16.10 -7.69 7.44
C ASN A 102 -14.90 -6.98 8.09
N ILE A 103 -14.06 -6.37 7.25
CA ILE A 103 -12.87 -5.63 7.69
C ILE A 103 -13.17 -4.50 8.68
N LEU A 104 -14.39 -3.92 8.65
CA LEU A 104 -14.75 -2.76 9.46
C LEU A 104 -15.12 -3.10 10.91
N ARG A 105 -15.20 -4.39 11.27
CA ARG A 105 -15.60 -4.85 12.61
C ARG A 105 -14.81 -4.18 13.73
N GLY A 106 -13.49 -4.05 13.55
CA GLY A 106 -12.60 -3.38 14.52
C GLY A 106 -12.99 -1.91 14.72
N LEU A 107 -13.22 -1.17 13.64
CA LEU A 107 -13.60 0.23 13.70
C LEU A 107 -15.02 0.45 14.23
N ARG A 108 -15.95 -0.49 13.99
CA ARG A 108 -17.30 -0.45 14.61
C ARG A 108 -17.22 -0.62 16.12
N ARG A 109 -16.42 -1.57 16.62
CA ARG A 109 -16.16 -1.72 18.06
C ARG A 109 -15.53 -0.47 18.67
N PHE A 110 -14.65 0.19 17.94
CA PHE A 110 -14.07 1.47 18.35
C PHE A 110 -15.14 2.56 18.44
N GLN A 111 -16.03 2.67 17.44
CA GLN A 111 -17.17 3.60 17.46
C GLN A 111 -18.10 3.31 18.64
N ASP A 112 -18.46 2.05 18.88
CA ASP A 112 -19.33 1.67 20.00
C ASP A 112 -18.69 2.05 21.35
N TRP A 113 -17.40 1.77 21.51
CA TRP A 113 -16.64 2.16 22.70
C TRP A 113 -16.57 3.68 22.89
N TRP A 114 -16.43 4.43 21.80
CA TRP A 114 -16.47 5.89 21.82
C TRP A 114 -17.84 6.41 22.24
N SER A 115 -18.92 5.92 21.61
CA SER A 115 -20.31 6.30 21.90
C SER A 115 -20.74 5.92 23.32
N ALA A 116 -20.20 4.85 23.89
CA ALA A 116 -20.41 4.43 25.28
C ALA A 116 -19.66 5.30 26.32
N GLY A 117 -19.04 6.42 25.92
CA GLY A 117 -18.32 7.31 26.83
C GLY A 117 -16.90 6.83 27.18
N MET A 118 -16.32 5.97 26.35
CA MET A 118 -14.98 5.42 26.50
C MET A 118 -14.75 4.80 27.88
N PRO A 119 -15.41 3.67 28.23
CA PRO A 119 -15.16 2.98 29.48
C PRO A 119 -13.68 2.59 29.58
N VAL A 120 -13.10 2.77 30.76
CA VAL A 120 -11.69 2.42 31.02
C VAL A 120 -11.60 0.90 31.13
N GLY A 121 -10.73 0.29 30.34
CA GLY A 121 -10.42 -1.15 30.36
C GLY A 121 -8.94 -1.39 30.11
N SER A 122 -8.49 -2.65 30.20
CA SER A 122 -7.08 -3.01 30.04
C SER A 122 -6.50 -2.45 28.73
N GLY A 123 -5.43 -1.68 28.83
CA GLY A 123 -4.74 -1.07 27.68
C GLY A 123 -5.43 0.12 27.00
N LYS A 124 -6.63 0.56 27.44
CA LYS A 124 -7.43 1.63 26.79
C LYS A 124 -7.41 2.98 27.51
N THR A 125 -6.84 3.05 28.71
CA THR A 125 -6.77 4.28 29.54
C THR A 125 -6.00 5.42 28.85
N SER A 126 -4.89 5.10 28.19
CA SER A 126 -4.07 6.10 27.48
C SER A 126 -4.76 6.60 26.20
N LEU A 127 -5.52 5.74 25.52
CA LEU A 127 -6.33 6.08 24.35
C LEU A 127 -7.47 7.02 24.74
N LYS A 128 -8.19 6.73 25.84
CA LYS A 128 -9.25 7.60 26.36
C LYS A 128 -8.78 9.04 26.51
N ASN A 129 -7.61 9.27 27.11
CA ASN A 129 -7.08 10.62 27.32
C ASN A 129 -6.74 11.36 26.03
N LYS A 130 -6.30 10.65 24.99
CA LYS A 130 -5.93 11.26 23.70
C LYS A 130 -7.14 11.55 22.83
N LEU A 131 -8.19 10.75 22.99
CA LEU A 131 -9.35 10.81 22.12
C LEU A 131 -10.44 11.72 22.67
N LYS A 132 -10.38 12.24 23.91
CA LYS A 132 -11.47 13.03 24.53
C LYS A 132 -12.10 14.12 23.66
N ASP A 133 -11.31 14.75 22.81
CA ASP A 133 -11.74 15.90 22.00
C ASP A 133 -12.02 15.54 20.53
N ILE A 134 -11.98 14.25 20.15
CA ILE A 134 -12.29 13.86 18.76
C ILE A 134 -13.79 13.97 18.50
N GLN A 135 -14.14 14.22 17.25
CA GLN A 135 -15.51 14.13 16.77
C GLN A 135 -15.54 13.10 15.65
N LEU A 136 -16.36 12.06 15.83
CA LEU A 136 -16.62 11.10 14.76
C LEU A 136 -17.62 11.73 13.79
N VAL A 137 -17.28 11.69 12.50
CA VAL A 137 -18.19 12.11 11.43
C VAL A 137 -19.37 11.15 11.37
N GLU A 138 -20.56 11.67 11.09
CA GLU A 138 -21.75 10.86 10.87
C GLU A 138 -21.51 9.82 9.78
N GLY A 139 -21.84 8.55 10.06
CA GLY A 139 -21.59 7.44 9.14
C GLY A 139 -20.17 6.84 9.19
N PHE A 140 -19.30 7.27 10.10
CA PHE A 140 -18.05 6.54 10.38
C PHE A 140 -18.35 5.17 11.04
N PRO A 141 -17.63 4.08 10.71
CA PRO A 141 -16.72 3.95 9.57
C PRO A 141 -17.48 3.79 8.24
N SER A 142 -17.05 4.51 7.20
CA SER A 142 -17.72 4.49 5.90
C SER A 142 -17.47 3.18 5.14
N VAL A 143 -18.55 2.42 4.92
CA VAL A 143 -18.53 1.18 4.12
C VAL A 143 -18.17 1.48 2.67
N MET A 144 -18.69 2.58 2.12
CA MET A 144 -18.47 2.95 0.72
C MET A 144 -17.01 3.29 0.42
N VAL A 145 -16.32 3.95 1.36
CA VAL A 145 -14.89 4.26 1.21
C VAL A 145 -14.06 2.98 1.25
N ALA A 146 -14.37 2.06 2.17
CA ALA A 146 -13.69 0.77 2.23
C ALA A 146 -13.91 -0.05 0.95
N ASP A 147 -15.16 -0.11 0.48
CA ASP A 147 -15.53 -0.82 -0.74
C ASP A 147 -14.84 -0.25 -1.98
N ALA A 148 -14.79 1.08 -2.12
CA ALA A 148 -14.12 1.74 -3.24
C ALA A 148 -12.60 1.47 -3.30
N TYR A 149 -11.95 1.19 -2.15
CA TYR A 149 -10.56 0.75 -2.12
C TYR A 149 -10.40 -0.76 -2.33
N LEU A 150 -11.33 -1.60 -1.84
CA LEU A 150 -11.28 -3.06 -1.98
C LEU A 150 -11.61 -3.50 -3.41
N HIS A 151 -12.67 -2.93 -3.99
CA HIS A 151 -13.23 -3.26 -5.30
C HIS A 151 -13.19 -2.05 -6.25
N PRO A 152 -12.00 -1.49 -6.54
CA PRO A 152 -11.93 -0.35 -7.45
C PRO A 152 -12.29 -0.76 -8.87
N LYS A 153 -13.00 0.13 -9.59
CA LYS A 153 -13.26 -0.05 -11.02
C LYS A 153 -11.96 0.12 -11.82
N VAL A 154 -11.45 -0.99 -12.36
CA VAL A 154 -10.26 -1.10 -13.21
C VAL A 154 -10.62 -1.73 -14.57
N ASP A 155 -9.73 -1.62 -15.54
CA ASP A 155 -9.76 -2.40 -16.77
C ASP A 155 -9.00 -3.70 -16.53
N GLU A 156 -9.69 -4.82 -16.71
CA GLU A 156 -9.20 -6.17 -16.43
C GLU A 156 -8.46 -6.80 -17.62
N SER A 157 -8.24 -6.05 -18.70
CA SER A 157 -7.47 -6.53 -19.85
C SER A 157 -6.04 -6.93 -19.46
N GLU A 158 -5.68 -8.17 -19.81
CA GLU A 158 -4.31 -8.71 -19.65
C GLU A 158 -3.46 -8.56 -20.92
N GLU A 159 -3.88 -7.72 -21.87
CA GLU A 159 -3.13 -7.48 -23.11
C GLU A 159 -1.74 -6.89 -22.82
N THR A 160 -0.72 -7.48 -23.45
CA THR A 160 0.65 -7.02 -23.28
C THR A 160 0.89 -5.68 -23.97
N PHE A 161 1.63 -4.80 -23.32
CA PHE A 161 2.01 -3.51 -23.90
C PHE A 161 2.95 -3.65 -25.10
N THR A 162 2.82 -2.70 -26.04
CA THR A 162 3.75 -2.52 -27.16
C THR A 162 4.34 -1.12 -27.13
N TRP A 163 5.64 -0.99 -27.39
CA TRP A 163 6.34 0.29 -27.43
C TRP A 163 6.75 0.63 -28.85
N GLY A 164 6.20 1.72 -29.39
CA GLY A 164 6.58 2.25 -30.71
C GLY A 164 7.85 3.11 -30.68
N LEU A 165 8.37 3.43 -31.86
CA LEU A 165 9.49 4.36 -32.01
C LEU A 165 9.00 5.82 -31.95
N PRO A 166 9.71 6.74 -31.28
CA PRO A 166 9.34 8.15 -31.26
C PRO A 166 9.39 8.79 -32.66
N ASP A 167 8.31 9.46 -33.07
CA ASP A 167 8.29 10.28 -34.29
C ASP A 167 8.95 11.64 -34.04
N LEU A 168 10.21 11.76 -34.46
CA LEU A 168 10.99 13.00 -34.32
C LEU A 168 10.38 14.19 -35.05
N THR A 169 9.74 14.00 -36.19
CA THR A 169 9.19 15.10 -36.98
C THR A 169 7.99 15.69 -36.24
N SER A 170 7.05 14.84 -35.84
CA SER A 170 5.89 15.25 -35.05
C SER A 170 6.27 15.85 -33.69
N LEU A 171 7.28 15.29 -33.01
CA LEU A 171 7.77 15.83 -31.74
C LEU A 171 8.37 17.24 -31.88
N ARG A 172 9.14 17.50 -32.95
CA ARG A 172 9.69 18.85 -33.24
C ARG A 172 8.59 19.86 -33.53
N ASP A 173 7.58 19.47 -34.30
CA ASP A 173 6.46 20.34 -34.60
C ASP A 173 5.62 20.64 -33.33
N PHE A 174 5.42 19.63 -32.49
CA PHE A 174 4.75 19.76 -31.20
C PHE A 174 5.50 20.70 -30.24
N THR A 175 6.81 20.50 -30.05
CA THR A 175 7.61 21.35 -29.14
C THR A 175 7.74 22.78 -29.65
N ARG A 176 7.79 23.00 -30.97
CA ARG A 176 7.74 24.33 -31.57
C ARG A 176 6.41 25.01 -31.29
N GLN A 177 5.29 24.32 -31.51
CA GLN A 177 3.96 24.90 -31.32
C GLN A 177 3.60 25.15 -29.85
N LYS A 178 3.96 24.23 -28.96
CA LYS A 178 3.56 24.28 -27.53
C LYS A 178 4.54 25.03 -26.65
N PHE A 179 5.84 24.93 -26.94
CA PHE A 179 6.89 25.48 -26.08
C PHE A 179 7.76 26.54 -26.77
N GLY A 180 7.53 26.81 -28.06
CA GLY A 180 8.34 27.75 -28.84
C GLY A 180 9.78 27.26 -29.05
N TRP A 181 10.05 25.95 -28.92
CA TRP A 181 11.41 25.44 -29.05
C TRP A 181 11.89 25.48 -30.50
N THR A 182 13.15 25.86 -30.69
CA THR A 182 13.83 25.70 -31.97
C THR A 182 14.10 24.23 -32.24
N LYS A 183 14.32 23.89 -33.53
CA LYS A 183 14.73 22.54 -33.92
C LYS A 183 15.99 22.12 -33.17
N THR A 184 16.99 23.00 -33.08
CA THR A 184 18.26 22.74 -32.39
C THR A 184 18.05 22.35 -30.93
N LYS A 185 17.26 23.13 -30.17
CA LYS A 185 16.98 22.83 -28.77
C LYS A 185 16.23 21.50 -28.59
N THR A 186 15.32 21.18 -29.50
CA THR A 186 14.59 19.92 -29.46
C THR A 186 15.52 18.75 -29.74
N ASP A 187 16.41 18.89 -30.73
CA ASP A 187 17.38 17.88 -31.12
C ASP A 187 18.42 17.63 -30.02
N GLU A 188 18.87 18.66 -29.31
CA GLU A 188 19.75 18.54 -28.14
C GLU A 188 19.19 17.62 -27.05
N ILE A 189 17.86 17.58 -26.89
CA ILE A 189 17.18 16.75 -25.89
C ILE A 189 16.82 15.37 -26.45
N LEU A 190 16.29 15.30 -27.68
CA LEU A 190 15.77 14.05 -28.25
C LEU A 190 16.86 13.14 -28.82
N LEU A 191 17.91 13.68 -29.46
CA LEU A 191 18.95 12.85 -30.08
C LEU A 191 19.69 11.95 -29.07
N PRO A 192 20.03 12.40 -27.85
CA PRO A 192 20.59 11.52 -26.82
C PRO A 192 19.65 10.36 -26.44
N VAL A 193 18.34 10.61 -26.39
CA VAL A 193 17.33 9.59 -26.09
C VAL A 193 17.23 8.57 -27.22
N MET A 194 17.19 9.03 -28.48
CA MET A 194 17.16 8.16 -29.66
C MET A 194 18.41 7.27 -29.75
N LYS A 195 19.59 7.86 -29.54
CA LYS A 195 20.85 7.11 -29.51
C LYS A 195 20.82 6.01 -28.45
N LYS A 196 20.28 6.31 -27.25
CA LYS A 196 20.14 5.32 -26.17
C LYS A 196 19.14 4.21 -26.48
N LEU A 197 18.07 4.54 -27.21
CA LEU A 197 17.07 3.58 -27.68
C LEU A 197 17.67 2.61 -28.70
N GLU A 198 18.47 3.12 -29.64
CA GLU A 198 19.16 2.31 -30.66
C GLU A 198 20.28 1.44 -30.07
N GLU A 199 21.03 1.96 -29.10
CA GLU A 199 22.09 1.22 -28.38
C GLU A 199 21.53 0.02 -27.58
N ARG A 200 20.29 0.11 -27.08
CA ARG A 200 19.69 -0.91 -26.21
C ARG A 200 18.56 -1.65 -26.90
N LYS A 201 18.91 -2.65 -27.72
CA LYS A 201 17.95 -3.60 -28.32
C LYS A 201 17.15 -4.42 -27.30
N SER A 202 17.61 -4.51 -26.05
CA SER A 202 16.90 -5.13 -24.93
C SER A 202 16.83 -4.15 -23.77
N GLN A 203 15.62 -3.84 -23.31
CA GLN A 203 15.39 -3.05 -22.11
C GLN A 203 15.92 -3.82 -20.89
N MET A 204 16.75 -3.17 -20.07
CA MET A 204 17.21 -3.74 -18.80
C MET A 204 16.19 -3.43 -17.70
N SER A 205 16.11 -4.29 -16.68
CA SER A 205 15.29 -4.01 -15.48
C SER A 205 15.74 -2.73 -14.77
N LEU A 206 14.82 -2.09 -14.04
CA LEU A 206 15.13 -0.93 -13.19
C LEU A 206 16.25 -1.24 -12.17
N ASP A 207 16.26 -2.47 -11.64
CA ASP A 207 17.25 -2.94 -10.67
C ASP A 207 18.66 -3.02 -11.28
N SER A 208 18.78 -3.14 -12.60
CA SER A 208 20.06 -3.08 -13.31
C SER A 208 20.57 -1.64 -13.52
N TYR A 209 19.66 -0.65 -13.48
CA TYR A 209 20.01 0.76 -13.65
C TYR A 209 20.42 1.41 -12.32
N PHE A 210 19.76 1.04 -11.23
CA PHE A 210 20.02 1.58 -9.90
C PHE A 210 20.81 0.60 -9.04
N ARG A 211 21.89 1.07 -8.40
CA ARG A 211 22.51 0.31 -7.31
C ARG A 211 21.53 0.25 -6.14
N VAL A 212 20.96 -0.93 -5.90
CA VAL A 212 20.09 -1.16 -4.74
C VAL A 212 20.93 -1.06 -3.46
N ILE A 213 20.62 -0.07 -2.64
CA ILE A 213 21.18 0.07 -1.29
C ILE A 213 20.09 -0.42 -0.34
N PRO A 214 20.17 -1.66 0.19
CA PRO A 214 19.18 -2.14 1.14
C PRO A 214 19.21 -1.24 2.39
N LYS A 215 18.11 -0.51 2.64
CA LYS A 215 17.92 0.28 3.85
C LYS A 215 17.29 -0.53 5.00
N LEU A 216 17.14 -1.84 4.84
CA LEU A 216 16.68 -2.75 5.88
C LEU A 216 17.85 -3.07 6.83
N GLN A 217 18.23 -2.08 7.64
CA GLN A 217 18.69 -2.39 8.99
C GLN A 217 17.43 -2.57 9.83
N GLU A 218 17.36 -3.68 10.56
CA GLU A 218 16.31 -4.05 11.50
C GLU A 218 15.59 -2.81 12.07
N THR A 219 14.27 -2.76 11.89
CA THR A 219 13.41 -1.72 12.46
C THR A 219 13.45 -1.69 14.00
N ASP A 220 14.13 -2.67 14.61
CA ASP A 220 14.53 -2.74 16.02
C ASP A 220 15.52 -1.62 16.36
N GLY A 221 14.99 -0.40 16.44
CA GLY A 221 15.72 0.76 16.99
C GLY A 221 15.32 2.12 16.43
N LYS A 222 14.65 2.18 15.27
CA LYS A 222 14.23 3.46 14.65
C LYS A 222 12.77 3.83 14.86
N LEU A 223 11.91 2.86 15.18
CA LEU A 223 10.51 3.13 15.48
C LEU A 223 10.37 3.68 16.90
N SER A 224 9.43 4.61 17.10
CA SER A 224 9.12 5.06 18.46
C SER A 224 8.59 3.89 19.31
N LYS A 225 8.87 3.91 20.62
CA LYS A 225 8.40 2.86 21.55
C LYS A 225 6.88 2.61 21.44
N ARG A 226 6.11 3.66 21.16
CA ARG A 226 4.65 3.59 20.98
C ARG A 226 4.28 2.78 19.73
N VAL A 227 4.95 3.03 18.62
CA VAL A 227 4.74 2.29 17.37
C VAL A 227 5.16 0.82 17.56
N GLN A 228 6.31 0.57 18.19
CA GLN A 228 6.76 -0.79 18.48
C GLN A 228 5.74 -1.57 19.32
N GLN A 229 5.19 -0.95 20.37
CA GLN A 229 4.15 -1.57 21.20
C GLN A 229 2.87 -1.88 20.42
N ALA A 230 2.42 -0.94 19.58
CA ALA A 230 1.23 -1.15 18.75
C ALA A 230 1.43 -2.27 17.71
N VAL A 231 2.58 -2.27 17.03
CA VAL A 231 2.95 -3.32 16.05
C VAL A 231 3.08 -4.69 16.71
N HIS A 232 3.69 -4.76 17.90
CA HIS A 232 3.78 -6.02 18.64
C HIS A 232 2.39 -6.56 18.99
N ARG A 233 1.47 -5.71 19.45
CA ARG A 233 0.08 -6.12 19.74
C ARG A 233 -0.65 -6.58 18.50
N LEU A 234 -0.47 -5.90 17.36
CA LEU A 234 -1.06 -6.33 16.08
C LEU A 234 -0.53 -7.70 15.65
N GLY A 235 0.77 -7.97 15.83
CA GLY A 235 1.37 -9.25 15.49
C GLY A 235 1.07 -10.40 16.46
N SER A 236 0.77 -10.12 17.73
CA SER A 236 0.42 -11.16 18.72
C SER A 236 -1.00 -11.70 18.59
N VAL A 237 -1.90 -10.98 17.91
CA VAL A 237 -3.29 -11.42 17.70
C VAL A 237 -3.38 -12.66 16.82
N ASP A 238 -2.37 -12.95 15.99
CA ASP A 238 -2.29 -14.18 15.18
C ASP A 238 -1.93 -15.44 16.00
N ILE A 239 -1.52 -15.29 17.27
CA ILE A 239 -1.11 -16.38 18.15
C ILE A 239 -1.74 -16.17 19.53
N SER A 240 -3.06 -16.29 19.67
CA SER A 240 -3.76 -16.76 20.88
C SER A 240 -5.25 -16.35 20.89
N ASP A 241 -6.11 -17.28 20.47
CA ASP A 241 -7.29 -17.61 21.27
C ASP A 241 -6.81 -18.57 22.37
N SER A 242 -6.16 -18.04 23.41
CA SER A 242 -5.83 -18.74 24.65
C SER A 242 -5.42 -17.70 25.69
N GLU A 243 -6.10 -17.74 26.84
CA GLU A 243 -5.96 -16.83 27.96
C GLU A 243 -4.50 -16.68 28.46
N GLU A 244 -4.10 -15.40 28.58
CA GLU A 244 -3.32 -14.75 29.62
C GLU A 244 -2.30 -15.56 30.49
N SER A 245 -1.04 -15.12 30.44
CA SER A 245 -0.24 -14.93 31.67
C SER A 245 0.90 -13.92 31.44
N ILE A 246 0.77 -12.75 32.07
CA ILE A 246 1.82 -11.72 32.15
C ILE A 246 2.70 -12.03 33.36
N LEU A 247 4.01 -12.17 33.17
CA LEU A 247 4.99 -12.08 34.26
C LEU A 247 5.70 -10.73 34.19
N GLU A 248 5.38 -9.88 35.16
CA GLU A 248 6.17 -8.71 35.54
C GLU A 248 7.53 -9.16 36.10
N GLY A 249 8.61 -8.57 35.60
CA GLY A 249 9.98 -8.84 36.05
C GLY A 249 10.80 -7.56 36.11
N ASN A 250 11.01 -7.09 37.33
CA ASN A 250 11.67 -5.86 37.72
C ASN A 250 13.14 -5.76 37.27
N LYS A 251 13.61 -4.53 37.06
CA LYS A 251 15.01 -4.15 36.78
C LYS A 251 15.95 -4.56 37.92
N ASN A 252 17.14 -5.09 37.59
CA ASN A 252 18.41 -4.86 38.31
C ASN A 252 19.62 -5.17 37.40
N GLY A 253 20.68 -4.39 37.53
CA GLY A 253 21.80 -4.22 36.59
C GLY A 253 22.77 -5.41 36.40
N PRO A 254 23.76 -5.29 35.49
CA PRO A 254 24.63 -6.41 35.14
C PRO A 254 25.82 -6.52 36.09
N VAL A 255 25.98 -7.71 36.68
CA VAL A 255 27.25 -8.16 37.26
C VAL A 255 27.80 -9.33 36.43
N SER A 256 29.10 -9.22 36.21
CA SER A 256 30.12 -10.05 35.56
C SER A 256 29.92 -11.56 35.42
N GLN A 257 30.44 -12.10 34.31
CA GLN A 257 30.59 -13.53 33.95
C GLN A 257 31.38 -14.37 34.99
N PRO A 258 31.34 -15.71 34.90
CA PRO A 258 32.45 -16.35 34.17
C PRO A 258 32.07 -17.53 33.24
N ARG A 259 32.87 -17.67 32.18
CA ARG A 259 32.92 -18.76 31.18
C ARG A 259 33.34 -20.12 31.77
N LYS A 260 32.76 -21.23 31.29
CA LYS A 260 33.40 -22.57 31.05
C LYS A 260 32.65 -23.27 29.89
N LYS A 261 33.26 -23.41 28.70
CA LYS A 261 34.05 -24.55 28.16
C LYS A 261 33.23 -25.79 27.74
N GLN A 262 33.12 -25.94 26.40
CA GLN A 262 33.14 -27.14 25.54
C GLN A 262 32.59 -28.49 26.06
N THR A 263 31.76 -29.13 25.22
CA THR A 263 32.12 -30.46 24.67
C THR A 263 31.23 -30.80 23.45
N ASN A 264 31.89 -31.23 22.38
CA ASN A 264 31.30 -31.84 21.20
C ASN A 264 30.69 -33.20 21.54
N ARG A 265 29.54 -33.53 20.94
CA ARG A 265 29.18 -34.91 20.66
C ARG A 265 28.46 -35.03 19.32
N THR A 266 29.24 -35.51 18.36
CA THR A 266 28.87 -36.06 17.06
C THR A 266 28.12 -37.38 17.26
N VAL A 267 26.99 -37.59 16.59
CA VAL A 267 26.52 -38.94 16.24
C VAL A 267 25.97 -38.92 14.81
N ASN A 268 26.72 -39.57 13.92
CA ASN A 268 26.29 -40.06 12.62
C ASN A 268 25.31 -41.23 12.82
N ILE A 269 24.17 -41.26 12.10
CA ILE A 269 23.63 -42.51 11.54
C ILE A 269 23.15 -42.26 10.10
N ARG A 270 23.49 -43.25 9.27
CA ARG A 270 23.51 -43.31 7.82
C ARG A 270 22.21 -43.87 7.25
N ALA A 271 21.83 -43.30 6.09
CA ALA A 271 21.03 -43.78 4.96
C ALA A 271 20.29 -45.13 5.02
N LYS A 272 19.08 -45.15 4.43
CA LYS A 272 18.75 -46.09 3.35
C LYS A 272 17.66 -45.54 2.41
N VAL A 273 17.94 -45.69 1.12
CA VAL A 273 17.10 -45.46 -0.05
C VAL A 273 16.22 -46.68 -0.30
N GLY A 274 15.03 -46.47 -0.85
CA GLY A 274 14.19 -47.52 -1.47
C GLY A 274 13.13 -46.89 -2.37
N GLU A 275 13.32 -47.04 -3.69
CA GLU A 275 12.32 -46.75 -4.73
C GLU A 275 11.18 -47.78 -4.72
N ALA A 276 9.96 -47.37 -5.12
CA ALA A 276 9.15 -48.04 -6.15
C ALA A 276 7.78 -47.36 -6.40
N ARG A 277 7.63 -46.88 -7.65
CA ARG A 277 6.48 -46.95 -8.59
C ARG A 277 5.03 -47.09 -8.04
N GLY A 278 4.24 -46.03 -8.28
CA GLY A 278 3.23 -45.98 -9.35
C GLY A 278 1.79 -46.47 -9.08
N SER A 279 0.80 -45.58 -9.22
CA SER A 279 -0.48 -45.88 -9.89
C SER A 279 -1.37 -44.63 -10.04
N ARG A 280 -2.06 -44.57 -11.19
CA ARG A 280 -3.01 -43.56 -11.67
C ARG A 280 -4.31 -43.51 -10.84
N GLY A 281 -4.90 -42.32 -10.73
CA GLY A 281 -6.29 -42.12 -10.27
C GLY A 281 -6.89 -40.85 -10.88
N ARG A 282 -7.99 -41.02 -11.63
CA ARG A 282 -8.78 -39.99 -12.33
C ARG A 282 -9.82 -39.33 -11.40
N GLY A 283 -10.25 -38.12 -11.76
CA GLY A 283 -11.51 -37.48 -11.33
C GLY A 283 -11.25 -36.26 -10.43
N ARG A 284 -11.96 -35.14 -10.51
CA ARG A 284 -13.25 -34.84 -11.15
C ARG A 284 -13.33 -33.31 -11.24
N ARG A 285 -13.71 -32.76 -12.40
CA ARG A 285 -14.11 -31.36 -12.55
C ARG A 285 -15.42 -31.17 -11.79
N HIS A 286 -15.51 -30.14 -10.95
CA HIS A 286 -16.79 -29.60 -10.50
C HIS A 286 -16.96 -28.21 -11.08
N ASP A 287 -17.85 -28.17 -12.06
CA ASP A 287 -18.50 -27.00 -12.59
C ASP A 287 -19.60 -26.61 -11.58
N SER A 288 -19.64 -25.35 -11.17
CA SER A 288 -20.79 -24.77 -10.48
C SER A 288 -20.98 -23.33 -10.93
N SER A 289 -21.60 -23.21 -12.10
CA SER A 289 -22.45 -22.08 -12.47
C SER A 289 -23.34 -21.68 -11.29
N THR A 290 -23.10 -20.51 -10.70
CA THR A 290 -24.07 -19.84 -9.81
C THR A 290 -24.43 -18.50 -10.44
N VAL A 291 -25.73 -18.36 -10.62
CA VAL A 291 -26.45 -17.30 -11.29
C VAL A 291 -26.17 -15.95 -10.61
N CYS A 292 -25.84 -14.96 -11.43
CA CYS A 292 -25.64 -13.57 -11.06
C CYS A 292 -27.01 -12.91 -10.82
N GLU A 293 -27.35 -12.66 -9.56
CA GLU A 293 -28.44 -11.75 -9.21
C GLU A 293 -27.93 -10.31 -9.34
N GLN A 294 -28.45 -9.61 -10.35
CA GLN A 294 -28.23 -8.19 -10.58
C GLN A 294 -28.87 -7.39 -9.44
N SER A 295 -28.13 -7.12 -8.37
CA SER A 295 -28.52 -6.13 -7.38
C SER A 295 -28.19 -4.73 -7.91
N GLN A 296 -29.26 -3.96 -8.08
CA GLN A 296 -29.30 -2.56 -8.49
C GLN A 296 -28.13 -1.73 -7.93
N THR A 297 -27.32 -1.17 -8.83
CA THR A 297 -26.24 -0.22 -8.49
C THR A 297 -26.86 1.09 -7.99
N SER A 298 -27.05 1.23 -6.68
CA SER A 298 -27.17 2.53 -6.05
C SER A 298 -25.86 3.28 -6.31
N GLU A 299 -25.90 4.38 -7.07
CA GLU A 299 -24.71 5.15 -7.41
C GLU A 299 -23.86 5.46 -6.18
N GLU A 300 -22.58 5.08 -6.23
CA GLU A 300 -21.59 5.24 -5.16
C GLU A 300 -21.34 6.72 -4.83
N PHE A 301 -22.00 7.28 -3.82
CA PHE A 301 -21.76 8.65 -3.38
C PHE A 301 -20.65 8.72 -2.32
N ILE A 302 -19.43 9.06 -2.76
CA ILE A 302 -18.32 9.43 -1.86
C ILE A 302 -18.15 10.97 -1.94
N PRO A 303 -18.47 11.73 -0.87
CA PRO A 303 -18.50 13.19 -0.92
C PRO A 303 -17.19 13.86 -1.35
N GLN A 304 -16.04 13.25 -1.05
CA GLN A 304 -14.73 13.77 -1.43
C GLN A 304 -14.47 13.56 -2.93
N ARG A 305 -14.70 12.34 -3.43
CA ARG A 305 -14.61 11.99 -4.85
C ARG A 305 -15.49 12.90 -5.72
N GLU A 306 -16.71 13.19 -5.31
CA GLU A 306 -17.60 14.09 -6.07
C GLU A 306 -17.09 15.54 -6.09
N ARG A 307 -16.57 16.03 -4.96
CA ARG A 307 -15.93 17.34 -4.91
C ARG A 307 -14.70 17.40 -5.82
N ASP A 308 -13.91 16.34 -5.88
CA ASP A 308 -12.72 16.28 -6.73
C ASP A 308 -13.05 16.17 -8.21
N LYS A 309 -14.09 15.41 -8.59
CA LYS A 309 -14.62 15.41 -9.96
C LYS A 309 -15.04 16.82 -10.39
N ILE A 310 -15.77 17.54 -9.54
CA ILE A 310 -16.20 18.92 -9.80
C ILE A 310 -14.99 19.86 -9.93
N ASN A 311 -14.00 19.74 -9.03
CA ASN A 311 -12.80 20.56 -9.06
C ASN A 311 -11.93 20.27 -10.29
N ALA A 312 -11.79 19.01 -10.69
CA ALA A 312 -11.09 18.61 -11.91
C ALA A 312 -11.76 19.20 -13.15
N LEU A 313 -13.10 19.17 -13.21
CA LEU A 313 -13.86 19.76 -14.31
C LEU A 313 -13.68 21.29 -14.36
N LYS A 314 -13.72 21.98 -13.21
CA LYS A 314 -13.42 23.42 -13.11
C LYS A 314 -12.00 23.73 -13.59
N ARG A 315 -11.00 22.94 -13.19
CA ARG A 315 -9.60 23.11 -13.63
C ARG A 315 -9.48 22.89 -15.14
N LYS A 316 -10.17 21.90 -15.69
CA LYS A 316 -10.20 21.62 -17.14
C LYS A 316 -10.79 22.79 -17.93
N LEU A 317 -11.93 23.33 -17.49
CA LEU A 317 -12.55 24.50 -18.11
C LEU A 317 -11.62 25.72 -18.06
N LYS A 318 -11.02 25.99 -16.91
CA LYS A 318 -10.04 27.09 -16.76
C LYS A 318 -8.82 26.91 -17.67
N ALA A 319 -8.31 25.68 -17.81
CA ALA A 319 -7.20 25.38 -18.71
C ALA A 319 -7.58 25.64 -20.19
N VAL A 320 -8.80 25.27 -20.59
CA VAL A 320 -9.33 25.56 -21.93
C VAL A 320 -9.43 27.07 -22.17
N GLU A 321 -9.93 27.83 -21.20
CA GLU A 321 -10.04 29.30 -21.27
C GLU A 321 -8.67 29.98 -21.40
N VAL A 322 -7.69 29.58 -20.60
CA VAL A 322 -6.30 30.04 -20.71
C VAL A 322 -5.71 29.71 -22.09
N PHE A 323 -6.01 28.52 -22.62
CA PHE A 323 -5.52 28.10 -23.93
C PHE A 323 -6.15 28.90 -25.08
N HIS A 324 -7.43 29.27 -24.97
CA HIS A 324 -8.10 30.12 -25.95
C HIS A 324 -7.57 31.55 -25.92
N THR A 325 -7.36 32.13 -24.74
CA THR A 325 -6.84 33.50 -24.57
C THR A 325 -5.38 33.63 -24.98
N SER A 326 -4.57 32.56 -24.89
CA SER A 326 -3.19 32.55 -25.40
C SER A 326 -3.09 32.45 -26.92
N LYS A 327 -4.17 32.07 -27.63
CA LYS A 327 -4.21 31.91 -29.08
C LYS A 327 -4.65 33.19 -29.82
N THR A 328 -5.21 34.15 -29.08
CA THR A 328 -5.71 35.45 -29.56
C THR A 328 -4.72 36.61 -29.31
N ARG A 329 -3.54 36.34 -28.76
CA ARG A 329 -2.40 37.27 -28.68
C ARG A 329 -1.28 36.80 -29.60
#